data_AF-A0A257VJV8-F1
#
_entry.id   AF-A0A257VJV8-F1
#
_cell.length_a   1.000
_cell.length_b   1.000
_cell.length_c   1.000
_cell.angle_alpha   90.00
_cell.angle_beta   90.00
_cell.angle_gamma   90.00
#
_symmetry.space_group_name_H-M   'P 1'
#
loop_
_entity.id
_entity.type
_entity.pdbx_description
1 polymer ?
#
loop_
_entity_poly.entity_id
_entity_poly.type
_entity_poly.pdbx_seq_one_letter_code
_entity_poly.pdbx_strand_id
1 'polypeptide(L)'
;MAAAELRAVKGGAARQGGIDAVRDYFYRGDIARKIDAFSKANDGLIRYEDMAAFRLKPEEPVSTTYHGYTVYKPGFWSQGPIFLEALNLLEGFSLGEMPHNSSKYLHTITEALKLGYADRDTYYGDPTFSKIPAATLLSKEYAAERRKQIGEQ
;
A
#
# COMPACT_ATOMS: atom_id res chain seq x y z
N MET A 1 9.13 23.36 12.00
CA MET A 1 8.38 23.09 10.74
C MET A 1 7.67 24.35 10.22
N ALA A 2 6.63 24.88 10.88
CA ALA A 2 5.93 26.09 10.41
C ALA A 2 6.86 27.31 10.19
N ALA A 3 7.86 27.51 11.06
CA ALA A 3 8.85 28.58 10.89
C ALA A 3 9.78 28.40 9.67
N ALA A 4 9.97 27.17 9.18
CA ALA A 4 10.75 26.90 7.96
C ALA A 4 9.92 27.25 6.71
N GLU A 5 8.64 26.86 6.71
CA GLU A 5 7.68 27.23 5.67
C GLU A 5 7.54 28.76 5.55
N LEU A 6 7.27 29.43 6.67
CA LEU A 6 7.09 30.88 6.71
C LEU A 6 8.34 31.62 6.23
N ARG A 7 9.54 31.12 6.55
CA ARG A 7 10.80 31.70 6.05
C ARG A 7 10.92 31.54 4.54
N ALA A 8 10.63 30.37 4.00
CA ALA A 8 10.67 30.11 2.57
C ALA A 8 9.67 30.99 1.80
N VAL A 9 8.42 31.05 2.27
CA VAL A 9 7.37 31.87 1.65
C VAL A 9 7.69 33.36 1.74
N LYS A 10 8.17 33.86 2.88
CA LYS A 10 8.63 35.26 3.02
C LYS A 10 9.84 35.57 2.12
N GLY A 11 10.65 34.57 1.79
CA GLY A 11 11.74 34.66 0.83
C GLY A 11 11.32 34.56 -0.64
N GLY A 12 10.02 34.54 -0.95
CA GLY A 12 9.50 34.49 -2.32
C GLY A 12 9.24 33.08 -2.87
N ALA A 13 9.37 32.03 -2.06
CA ALA A 13 9.07 30.67 -2.52
C ALA A 13 7.56 30.50 -2.80
N ALA A 14 7.23 29.85 -3.92
CA ALA A 14 5.89 29.34 -4.16
C ALA A 14 5.50 28.25 -3.14
N ARG A 15 4.21 27.87 -3.10
CA ARG A 15 3.69 26.85 -2.17
C ARG A 15 4.53 25.58 -2.12
N GLN A 16 4.94 25.06 -3.28
CA GLN A 16 5.78 23.87 -3.38
C GLN A 16 7.13 24.05 -2.67
N GLY A 17 7.78 25.21 -2.83
CA GLY A 17 9.03 25.53 -2.14
C GLY A 17 8.87 25.66 -0.62
N GLY A 18 7.70 26.10 -0.14
CA GLY A 18 7.35 26.05 1.28
C GLY A 18 7.27 24.62 1.82
N ILE A 19 6.63 23.72 1.08
CA ILE A 19 6.53 22.28 1.42
C ILE A 19 7.92 21.63 1.40
N ASP A 20 8.74 21.92 0.38
CA ASP A 20 10.11 21.42 0.28
C ASP A 20 10.97 21.90 1.46
N ALA A 21 10.82 23.16 1.89
CA ALA A 21 11.52 23.68 3.06
C ALA A 21 11.11 22.98 4.36
N VAL A 22 9.84 22.63 4.54
CA VAL A 22 9.38 21.84 5.69
C VAL A 22 9.96 20.43 5.65
N ARG A 23 9.92 19.77 4.49
CA ARG A 23 10.52 18.46 4.27
C ARG A 23 12.01 18.48 4.60
N ASP A 24 12.74 19.46 4.07
CA ASP A 24 14.19 19.56 4.25
C ASP A 24 14.55 19.87 5.71
N TYR A 25 13.75 20.69 6.41
CA TYR A 25 13.90 20.89 7.85
C TYR A 25 13.78 19.58 8.65
N PHE A 26 12.88 18.68 8.25
CA PHE A 26 12.70 17.39 8.91
C PHE A 26 13.82 16.39 8.55
N TYR A 27 14.04 16.16 7.26
CA TYR A 27 14.89 15.09 6.74
C TYR A 27 16.37 15.47 6.59
N ARG A 28 16.72 16.76 6.60
CA ARG A 28 18.11 17.26 6.47
C ARG A 28 18.52 18.26 7.55
N GLY A 29 17.58 18.76 8.34
CA GLY A 29 17.81 19.71 9.41
C GLY A 29 18.09 19.06 10.77
N ASP A 30 17.87 19.83 11.83
CA ASP A 30 18.19 19.44 13.21
C ASP A 30 17.39 18.21 13.68
N ILE A 31 16.19 18.00 13.15
CA ILE A 31 15.37 16.82 13.49
C ILE A 31 16.09 15.54 13.05
N ALA A 32 16.56 15.48 11.80
CA ALA A 32 17.30 14.32 11.31
C ALA A 32 18.58 14.05 12.11
N ARG A 33 19.32 15.10 12.48
CA ARG A 33 20.53 14.96 13.32
C ARG A 33 20.20 14.45 14.73
N LYS A 34 19.09 14.89 15.33
CA LYS A 34 18.63 14.41 16.63
C LYS A 34 18.21 12.94 16.57
N ILE A 35 17.53 12.53 15.50
CA ILE A 35 17.16 11.12 15.27
C ILE A 35 18.41 10.26 15.10
N ASP A 36 19.40 10.69 14.31
CA ASP A 36 20.70 10.00 14.16
C ASP A 36 21.43 9.85 15.50
N ALA A 37 21.55 10.94 16.27
CA ALA A 37 22.21 10.92 17.58
C ALA A 37 21.50 9.97 18.56
N PHE A 38 20.16 10.01 18.61
CA PHE A 38 19.39 9.09 19.42
C PHE A 38 19.55 7.63 18.96
N SER A 39 19.52 7.38 17.65
CA SER A 39 19.70 6.04 17.09
C SER A 39 21.07 5.48 17.47
N LYS A 40 22.15 6.25 17.29
CA LYS A 40 23.51 5.87 17.70
C LYS A 40 23.63 5.59 19.20
N ALA A 41 22.99 6.41 20.03
CA ALA A 41 23.03 6.25 21.49
C ALA A 41 22.28 4.99 22.00
N ASN A 42 21.44 4.39 21.16
CA ASN A 42 20.61 3.22 21.51
C ASN A 42 20.84 2.04 20.56
N ASP A 43 22.03 1.92 19.97
CA ASP A 43 22.41 0.84 19.05
C ASP A 43 21.47 0.65 17.85
N GLY A 44 20.76 1.71 17.46
CA GLY A 44 19.89 1.76 16.30
C GLY A 44 20.64 1.94 14.98
N LEU A 45 19.95 1.68 13.87
CA LEU A 45 20.56 1.64 12.53
C LEU A 45 20.37 2.92 11.70
N ILE A 46 19.41 3.78 12.05
CA ILE A 46 19.10 4.98 11.26
C ILE A 46 20.24 5.99 11.37
N ARG A 47 20.69 6.49 10.22
CA ARG A 47 21.70 7.55 10.12
C ARG A 47 21.12 8.81 9.49
N TYR A 48 21.81 9.93 9.71
CA TYR A 48 21.46 11.19 9.07
C TYR A 48 21.41 11.04 7.54
N GLU A 49 22.35 10.28 6.97
CA GLU A 49 22.47 10.04 5.54
C GLU A 49 21.24 9.31 4.98
N ASP A 50 20.68 8.34 5.71
CA ASP A 50 19.46 7.63 5.32
C ASP A 50 18.28 8.59 5.21
N MET A 51 18.12 9.46 6.22
CA MET A 51 17.08 10.49 6.24
C MET A 51 17.29 11.52 5.13
N ALA A 52 18.52 11.96 4.92
CA ALA A 52 18.86 12.98 3.93
C ALA A 52 18.70 12.47 2.49
N ALA A 53 18.91 11.17 2.26
CA ALA A 53 18.73 10.48 1.00
C ALA A 53 17.27 10.11 0.71
N PHE A 54 16.42 9.95 1.74
CA PHE A 54 15.02 9.55 1.57
C PHE A 54 14.23 10.48 0.64
N ARG A 55 13.54 9.90 -0.35
CA ARG A 55 12.62 10.61 -1.25
C ARG A 55 11.35 9.81 -1.42
N LEU A 56 10.21 10.51 -1.37
CA LEU A 56 8.93 9.95 -1.80
C LEU A 56 8.92 9.86 -3.32
N LYS A 57 8.49 8.72 -3.85
CA LYS A 57 8.24 8.54 -5.28
C LYS A 57 6.73 8.55 -5.49
N PRO A 58 6.22 9.39 -6.40
CA PRO A 58 4.86 9.21 -6.91
C PRO A 58 4.76 7.86 -7.61
N GLU A 59 3.66 7.16 -7.40
CA GLU A 59 3.41 5.85 -7.98
C GLU A 59 1.98 5.79 -8.50
N GLU A 60 1.81 5.13 -9.65
CA GLU A 60 0.47 4.85 -10.18
C GLU A 60 -0.21 3.78 -9.31
N PRO A 61 -1.51 3.97 -8.99
CA PRO A 61 -2.25 2.96 -8.25
C PRO A 61 -2.45 1.72 -9.11
N VAL A 62 -2.61 0.57 -8.45
CA VAL A 62 -3.17 -0.62 -9.10
C VAL A 62 -4.68 -0.64 -8.93
N SER A 63 -5.38 -1.31 -9.83
CA SER A 63 -6.84 -1.33 -9.82
C SER A 63 -7.43 -2.62 -10.37
N THR A 64 -8.69 -2.85 -10.02
CA THR A 64 -9.57 -3.80 -10.70
C THR A 64 -10.96 -3.21 -10.89
N THR A 65 -11.77 -3.84 -11.74
CA THR A 65 -13.21 -3.54 -11.84
C THR A 65 -14.01 -4.46 -10.92
N TYR A 66 -15.09 -3.97 -10.33
CA TYR A 66 -16.01 -4.79 -9.53
C TYR A 66 -17.43 -4.24 -9.68
N HIS A 67 -18.32 -4.99 -10.33
CA HIS A 67 -19.72 -4.60 -10.58
C HIS A 67 -19.90 -3.15 -11.09
N GLY A 68 -19.13 -2.76 -12.12
CA GLY A 68 -19.21 -1.44 -12.76
C GLY A 68 -18.39 -0.33 -12.09
N TYR A 69 -17.76 -0.59 -10.95
CA TYR A 69 -16.85 0.34 -10.30
C TYR A 69 -15.39 0.01 -10.63
N THR A 70 -14.53 1.02 -10.69
CA THR A 70 -13.07 0.83 -10.66
C THR A 70 -12.57 1.10 -9.25
N VAL A 71 -11.89 0.12 -8.66
CA VAL A 71 -11.38 0.18 -7.30
C VAL A 71 -9.86 0.30 -7.35
N TYR A 72 -9.32 1.33 -6.70
CA TYR A 72 -7.89 1.63 -6.67
C TYR A 72 -7.26 1.29 -5.32
N LYS A 73 -6.05 0.77 -5.36
CA LYS A 73 -5.18 0.55 -4.19
C LYS A 73 -3.75 0.98 -4.51
N PRO A 74 -2.95 1.37 -3.50
CA PRO A 74 -1.51 1.51 -3.70
C PRO A 74 -0.91 0.16 -4.11
N GLY A 75 0.31 0.20 -4.68
CA GLY A 75 0.99 -0.99 -5.20
C GLY A 75 1.30 -2.07 -4.17
N PHE A 76 1.93 -3.16 -4.63
CA PHE A 76 2.14 -4.38 -3.86
C PHE A 76 3.00 -4.19 -2.59
N TRP A 77 3.88 -3.19 -2.56
CA TRP A 77 4.66 -2.85 -1.34
C TRP A 77 3.75 -2.48 -0.15
N SER A 78 2.58 -1.91 -0.43
CA SER A 78 1.60 -1.52 0.60
C SER A 78 0.78 -2.69 1.12
N GLN A 79 0.88 -3.85 0.47
CA GLN A 79 0.00 -5.00 0.63
C GLN A 79 -1.48 -4.75 0.34
N GLY A 80 -1.87 -3.54 -0.05
CA GLY A 80 -3.24 -3.17 -0.43
C GLY A 80 -3.89 -3.99 -1.56
N PRO A 81 -3.15 -4.51 -2.57
CA PRO A 81 -3.75 -5.24 -3.68
C PRO A 81 -4.49 -6.53 -3.29
N ILE A 82 -4.29 -7.07 -2.09
CA ILE A 82 -5.10 -8.15 -1.51
C ILE A 82 -6.60 -7.89 -1.67
N PHE A 83 -7.01 -6.64 -1.43
CA PHE A 83 -8.41 -6.26 -1.53
C PHE A 83 -8.94 -6.41 -2.95
N LEU A 84 -8.11 -6.11 -3.96
CA LEU A 84 -8.46 -6.24 -5.36
C LEU A 84 -8.56 -7.72 -5.77
N GLU A 85 -7.64 -8.57 -5.29
CA GLU A 85 -7.71 -10.02 -5.49
C GLU A 85 -8.99 -10.60 -4.88
N ALA A 86 -9.31 -10.22 -3.64
CA ALA A 86 -10.54 -10.64 -2.97
C ALA A 86 -11.78 -10.20 -3.75
N LEU A 87 -11.83 -8.96 -4.26
CA LEU A 87 -12.95 -8.52 -5.11
C LEU A 87 -13.05 -9.33 -6.41
N ASN A 88 -11.93 -9.65 -7.06
CA ASN A 88 -11.93 -10.49 -8.26
C ASN A 88 -12.45 -11.90 -7.96
N LEU A 89 -12.07 -12.48 -6.82
CA LEU A 89 -12.58 -13.77 -6.35
C LEU A 89 -14.09 -13.68 -6.09
N LEU A 90 -14.53 -12.64 -5.37
CA LEU A 90 -15.92 -12.48 -4.95
C LEU A 90 -16.89 -12.12 -6.07
N GLU A 91 -16.42 -11.54 -7.17
CA GLU A 91 -17.27 -11.15 -8.32
C GLU A 91 -17.97 -12.35 -8.99
N GLY A 92 -17.46 -13.57 -8.80
CA GLY A 92 -18.10 -14.79 -9.27
C GLY A 92 -19.19 -15.35 -8.35
N PHE A 93 -19.52 -14.67 -7.24
CA PHE A 93 -20.55 -15.08 -6.30
C PHE A 93 -21.66 -14.03 -6.19
N SER A 94 -22.90 -14.49 -6.09
CA SER A 94 -24.05 -13.63 -5.80
C SER A 94 -24.10 -13.24 -4.32
N LEU A 95 -23.12 -12.49 -3.82
CA LEU A 95 -23.06 -12.07 -2.42
C LEU A 95 -24.31 -11.31 -1.97
N GLY A 96 -24.91 -10.50 -2.86
CA GLY A 96 -26.13 -9.75 -2.57
C GLY A 96 -27.39 -10.62 -2.37
N GLU A 97 -27.37 -11.86 -2.85
CA GLU A 97 -28.45 -12.83 -2.63
C GLU A 97 -28.27 -13.61 -1.32
N MET A 98 -27.08 -13.54 -0.70
CA MET A 98 -26.82 -14.17 0.58
C MET A 98 -27.28 -13.24 1.71
N PRO A 99 -28.04 -13.73 2.71
CA PRO A 99 -28.37 -12.92 3.87
C PRO A 99 -27.08 -12.43 4.54
N HIS A 100 -27.03 -11.14 4.88
CA HIS A 100 -25.87 -10.55 5.53
C HIS A 100 -25.53 -11.32 6.81
N ASN A 101 -24.25 -11.68 6.98
CA ASN A 101 -23.72 -12.45 8.10
C ASN A 101 -24.30 -13.87 8.24
N SER A 102 -24.98 -14.39 7.22
CA SER A 102 -25.24 -15.82 7.14
C SER A 102 -23.93 -16.60 7.09
N SER A 103 -24.02 -17.86 7.49
CA SER A 103 -22.90 -18.79 7.46
C SER A 103 -22.28 -18.88 6.04
N LYS A 104 -23.10 -18.93 4.98
CA LYS A 104 -22.65 -18.98 3.59
C LYS A 104 -21.94 -17.70 3.15
N TYR A 105 -22.46 -16.54 3.56
CA TYR A 105 -21.85 -15.23 3.29
C TYR A 105 -20.46 -15.13 3.92
N LEU A 106 -20.37 -15.46 5.21
CA LEU A 106 -19.11 -15.39 5.96
C LEU A 106 -18.08 -16.40 5.45
N HIS A 107 -18.49 -17.63 5.11
CA HIS A 107 -17.64 -18.64 4.50
C HIS A 107 -17.04 -18.13 3.18
N THR A 108 -17.89 -17.64 2.27
CA THR A 108 -17.46 -17.17 0.94
C THR A 108 -16.42 -16.05 1.04
N ILE A 109 -16.66 -15.05 1.90
CA ILE A 109 -15.72 -13.94 2.11
C ILE A 109 -14.43 -14.43 2.78
N THR A 110 -14.54 -15.29 3.79
CA THR A 110 -13.38 -15.78 4.52
C THR A 110 -12.45 -16.59 3.62
N GLU A 111 -12.99 -17.50 2.81
CA GLU A 111 -12.18 -18.32 1.90
C GLU A 111 -11.54 -17.46 0.80
N ALA A 112 -12.27 -16.48 0.24
CA ALA A 112 -11.69 -15.53 -0.72
C ALA A 112 -10.52 -14.72 -0.11
N LEU A 113 -10.68 -14.25 1.13
CA LEU A 113 -9.61 -13.54 1.84
C LEU A 113 -8.42 -14.45 2.13
N LYS A 114 -8.63 -15.70 2.57
CA LYS A 114 -7.55 -16.68 2.80
C LYS A 114 -6.70 -16.88 1.56
N LEU A 115 -7.33 -17.03 0.39
CA LEU A 115 -6.62 -17.19 -0.89
C LEU A 115 -5.78 -15.94 -1.23
N GLY A 116 -6.37 -14.74 -1.12
CA GLY A 116 -5.64 -13.49 -1.34
C GLY A 116 -4.48 -13.28 -0.35
N TYR A 117 -4.65 -13.66 0.92
CA TYR A 117 -3.57 -13.63 1.90
C TYR A 117 -2.46 -14.65 1.59
N ALA A 118 -2.80 -15.84 1.10
CA ALA A 118 -1.81 -16.83 0.68
C ALA A 118 -0.97 -16.32 -0.51
N ASP A 119 -1.60 -15.64 -1.48
CA ASP A 119 -0.91 -15.00 -2.60
C ASP A 119 -0.02 -13.84 -2.11
N ARG A 120 -0.52 -13.04 -1.15
CA ARG A 120 0.27 -11.99 -0.48
C ARG A 120 1.53 -12.55 0.16
N ASP A 121 1.39 -13.57 0.99
CA ASP A 121 2.50 -14.13 1.75
C ASP A 121 3.55 -14.80 0.87
N THR A 122 3.15 -15.23 -0.34
CA THR A 122 4.05 -15.88 -1.31
C THR A 122 4.75 -14.88 -2.24
N TYR A 123 4.03 -13.87 -2.74
CA TYR A 123 4.49 -13.08 -3.88
C TYR A 123 4.69 -11.59 -3.62
N TYR A 124 4.11 -11.03 -2.56
CA TYR A 124 4.14 -9.58 -2.37
C TYR A 124 5.49 -9.13 -1.84
N GLY A 125 5.86 -7.91 -2.22
CA GLY A 125 7.08 -7.27 -1.76
C GLY A 125 7.20 -5.87 -2.32
N ASP A 126 8.37 -5.26 -2.11
CA ASP A 126 8.74 -4.03 -2.78
C ASP A 126 9.17 -4.37 -4.23
N PRO A 127 8.50 -3.84 -5.27
CA PRO A 127 8.83 -4.13 -6.67
C PRO A 127 10.23 -3.63 -7.07
N THR A 128 10.87 -2.78 -6.28
CA THR A 128 12.27 -2.38 -6.48
C THR A 128 13.27 -3.46 -6.07
N PHE A 129 12.85 -4.42 -5.24
CA PHE A 129 13.69 -5.51 -4.74
C PHE A 129 13.17 -6.91 -5.10
N SER A 130 11.90 -7.04 -5.49
CA SER A 130 11.21 -8.33 -5.71
C SER A 130 10.49 -8.38 -7.06
N LYS A 131 10.46 -9.56 -7.68
CA LYS A 131 9.66 -9.80 -8.89
C LYS A 131 8.25 -10.24 -8.50
N ILE A 132 7.27 -9.41 -8.84
CA ILE A 132 5.87 -9.62 -8.47
C ILE A 132 5.06 -9.92 -9.74
N PRO A 133 4.34 -11.06 -9.83
CA PRO A 133 3.50 -11.39 -10.99
C PRO A 133 2.18 -10.61 -10.96
N ALA A 134 2.25 -9.27 -10.88
CA ALA A 134 1.13 -8.37 -10.64
C ALA A 134 -0.03 -8.54 -11.62
N ALA A 135 0.27 -8.66 -12.91
CA ALA A 135 -0.73 -8.85 -13.95
C ALA A 135 -1.52 -10.16 -13.77
N THR A 136 -0.84 -11.23 -13.34
CA THR A 136 -1.48 -12.52 -13.08
C THR A 136 -2.34 -12.44 -11.82
N LEU A 137 -1.78 -11.96 -10.71
CA LEU A 137 -2.49 -11.87 -9.42
C LEU A 137 -3.77 -11.05 -9.52
N LEU A 138 -3.75 -9.95 -10.28
CA LEU A 138 -4.90 -9.06 -10.45
C LEU A 138 -5.81 -9.42 -11.64
N SER A 139 -5.51 -10.50 -12.37
CA SER A 139 -6.33 -10.94 -13.50
C SER A 139 -7.63 -11.61 -13.07
N LYS A 140 -8.67 -11.50 -13.90
CA LYS A 140 -9.95 -12.17 -13.68
C LYS A 140 -9.84 -13.67 -13.92
N GLU A 141 -8.95 -14.06 -14.83
CA GLU A 141 -8.64 -15.43 -15.20
C GLU A 141 -8.01 -16.18 -14.02
N TYR A 142 -7.00 -15.59 -13.37
CA TYR A 142 -6.39 -16.17 -12.17
C TYR A 142 -7.40 -16.27 -11.02
N ALA A 143 -8.19 -15.21 -10.79
CA ALA A 143 -9.23 -15.25 -9.78
C ALA A 143 -10.28 -16.35 -10.05
N ALA A 144 -10.64 -16.59 -11.32
CA ALA A 144 -11.55 -17.68 -11.68
C ALA A 144 -10.97 -19.07 -11.38
N GLU A 145 -9.66 -19.26 -11.59
CA GLU A 145 -8.97 -20.50 -11.22
C GLU A 145 -8.92 -20.69 -9.70
N ARG A 146 -8.50 -19.64 -8.99
CA ARG A 146 -8.39 -19.64 -7.52
C ARG A 146 -9.74 -19.87 -6.85
N ARG A 147 -10.83 -19.31 -7.41
CA ARG A 147 -12.19 -19.48 -6.90
C ARG A 147 -12.62 -20.94 -6.80
N LYS A 148 -12.12 -21.84 -7.66
CA LYS A 148 -12.42 -23.28 -7.60
C LYS A 148 -11.96 -23.94 -6.30
N GLN A 149 -11.07 -23.29 -5.54
CA GLN A 149 -10.56 -23.75 -4.26
C GLN A 149 -11.47 -23.35 -3.09
N ILE A 150 -12.49 -22.52 -3.33
CA ILE A 150 -13.52 -22.19 -2.34
C ILE A 150 -14.57 -23.31 -2.37
N GLY A 151 -14.45 -24.23 -1.41
CA GLY A 151 -15.38 -25.35 -1.26
C GLY A 151 -16.77 -24.94 -0.74
N GLU A 152 -17.69 -25.88 -0.69
CA GLU A 152 -18.97 -25.70 -0.01
C GLU A 152 -18.79 -25.57 1.50
N GLN A 153 -19.79 -24.99 2.16
CA GLN A 153 -19.83 -24.81 3.61
C GLN A 153 -20.19 -26.12 4.32
#